data_AF-E0XTH5-F1
#
_entry.id   AF-E0XTH5-F1
#
_cell.length_a   1.000
_cell.length_b   1.000
_cell.length_c   1.000
_cell.angle_alpha   90.00
_cell.angle_beta   90.00
_cell.angle_gamma   90.00
#
_symmetry.space_group_name_H-M   'P 1'
#
loop_
_entity.id
_entity.type
_entity.pdbx_description
1 polymer ?
#
loop_
_entity_poly.entity_id
_entity_poly.type
_entity_poly.pdbx_seq_one_letter_code
_entity_poly.pdbx_strand_id
1 'polypeptide(L)'
;MIRLITLIFSIALFVPVMAQAQQDETYDYWQHQREMVRRGQHAIFMCNGLFTSNRSLEQLYEWELEFFEDPIGDASGGDYRVDEERKAVEIGAPGAVPVMRAVFREGIGCVILPPDQDLDDIERLPELTLPYPPGNPANIPWPDGDLISDDSMPSSVDTNALRAASNWAFDRPSDEQQTVSLLVVYKGQIIHERYADGFDVTTRTRTWSTAKSIASTLIGMLVDAGRLDLDEPLGFEWLPESRSPETDPRNDITLRHVLNMSSGLETVDNRGLEYAIGSGLSYWAGASSVVGARSRALTRTPGTYWDYENYDTLLGVYAMKLALGGEREYAEFPRKALLDKLGMRNTLVSTDRFGDFVLSSQVYTNARDLARFGLLFLQNGVWNGEQLISEEWIDFVRTPAP
;
A
#
# COMPACT_ATOMS: atom_id res chain seq x y z
N MET A 1 18.62 48.35 -76.36
CA MET A 1 19.12 48.81 -75.04
C MET A 1 17.99 49.60 -74.39
N ILE A 2 17.32 49.03 -73.38
CA ILE A 2 16.62 49.66 -72.23
C ILE A 2 15.85 48.51 -71.55
N ARG A 3 16.11 48.36 -70.25
CA ARG A 3 15.54 47.37 -69.33
C ARG A 3 14.13 47.78 -68.91
N LEU A 4 13.26 46.81 -68.62
CA LEU A 4 12.20 47.00 -67.62
C LEU A 4 12.07 45.70 -66.81
N ILE A 5 12.43 45.79 -65.53
CA ILE A 5 12.28 44.76 -64.51
C ILE A 5 10.93 45.00 -63.86
N THR A 6 10.05 44.01 -63.88
CA THR A 6 8.75 44.05 -63.21
C THR A 6 8.91 43.56 -61.77
N LEU A 7 8.67 44.46 -60.81
CA LEU A 7 8.72 44.20 -59.37
C LEU A 7 7.39 43.54 -58.94
N ILE A 8 7.46 42.35 -58.34
CA ILE A 8 6.32 41.69 -57.70
C ILE A 8 6.24 42.19 -56.26
N PHE A 9 5.13 42.83 -55.90
CA PHE A 9 4.79 43.19 -54.52
C PHE A 9 4.13 41.99 -53.82
N SER A 10 4.81 41.40 -52.84
CA SER A 10 4.22 40.44 -51.91
C SER A 10 3.54 41.18 -50.77
N ILE A 11 2.21 41.15 -50.72
CA ILE A 11 1.43 41.64 -49.58
C ILE A 11 1.47 40.55 -48.50
N ALA A 12 2.23 40.78 -47.44
CA ALA A 12 2.21 39.95 -46.23
C ALA A 12 0.93 40.27 -45.43
N LEU A 13 -0.02 39.34 -45.42
CA LEU A 13 -1.16 39.34 -44.51
C LEU A 13 -0.65 39.06 -43.09
N PHE A 14 -0.53 40.11 -42.28
CA PHE A 14 -0.34 40.00 -40.83
C PHE A 14 -1.65 39.47 -40.22
N VAL A 15 -1.70 38.17 -39.92
CA VAL A 15 -2.70 37.61 -38.99
C VAL A 15 -2.25 38.02 -37.59
N PRO A 16 -3.05 38.78 -36.81
CA PRO A 16 -2.69 39.07 -35.44
C PRO A 16 -2.79 37.78 -34.64
N VAL A 17 -1.64 37.23 -34.23
CA VAL A 17 -1.58 36.22 -33.18
C VAL A 17 -2.00 36.94 -31.90
N MET A 18 -3.27 36.80 -31.49
CA MET A 18 -3.66 37.12 -30.13
C MET A 18 -2.96 36.10 -29.22
N ALA A 19 -1.78 36.46 -28.72
CA ALA A 19 -1.19 35.81 -27.57
C ALA A 19 -2.10 36.16 -26.38
N GLN A 20 -3.10 35.32 -26.12
CA GLN A 20 -3.75 35.32 -24.82
C GLN A 20 -2.69 34.87 -23.83
N ALA A 21 -2.19 35.80 -23.02
CA ALA A 21 -1.45 35.46 -21.81
C ALA A 21 -2.42 34.68 -20.92
N GLN A 22 -2.37 33.36 -21.02
CA GLN A 22 -3.08 32.48 -20.11
C GLN A 22 -2.42 32.64 -18.74
N GLN A 23 -3.19 33.01 -17.72
CA GLN A 23 -2.67 33.00 -16.36
C GLN A 23 -2.43 31.54 -15.98
N ASP A 24 -1.18 31.20 -15.69
CA ASP A 24 -0.83 29.87 -15.20
C ASP A 24 -1.15 29.79 -13.70
N GLU A 25 -1.90 28.76 -13.30
CA GLU A 25 -2.12 28.46 -11.88
C GLU A 25 -0.86 27.82 -11.29
N THR A 26 0.03 28.64 -10.71
CA THR A 26 1.28 28.18 -10.10
C THR A 26 1.21 28.01 -8.58
N TYR A 27 0.10 28.40 -7.95
CA TYR A 27 -0.05 28.33 -6.49
C TYR A 27 -0.60 26.97 -6.08
N ASP A 28 0.05 26.30 -5.13
CA ASP A 28 -0.46 25.06 -4.56
C ASP A 28 -1.47 25.35 -3.45
N TYR A 29 -2.75 25.32 -3.82
CA TYR A 29 -3.85 25.48 -2.87
C TYR A 29 -3.93 24.35 -1.82
N TRP A 30 -3.18 23.27 -1.99
CA TRP A 30 -3.15 22.11 -1.09
C TRP A 30 -1.85 22.01 -0.29
N GLN A 31 -0.98 23.04 -0.33
CA GLN A 31 0.33 23.02 0.31
C GLN A 31 0.25 22.54 1.77
N HIS A 32 -0.68 23.10 2.55
CA HIS A 32 -0.82 22.77 3.98
C HIS A 32 -1.17 21.28 4.20
N GLN A 33 -2.09 20.73 3.41
CA GLN A 33 -2.48 19.32 3.48
C GLN A 33 -1.31 18.41 3.09
N ARG A 34 -0.59 18.76 2.03
CA ARG A 34 0.59 17.99 1.58
C ARG A 34 1.70 18.01 2.63
N GLU A 35 1.96 19.15 3.25
CA GLU A 35 2.97 19.25 4.32
C GLU A 35 2.56 18.46 5.57
N MET A 36 1.28 18.49 5.97
CA MET A 36 0.75 17.67 7.05
C MET A 36 0.92 16.18 6.74
N VAL A 37 0.48 15.74 5.56
CA VAL A 37 0.61 14.35 5.11
C VAL A 37 2.07 13.92 5.05
N ARG A 38 2.97 14.76 4.55
CA ARG A 38 4.41 14.50 4.50
C ARG A 38 4.99 14.27 5.90
N ARG A 39 4.64 15.10 6.88
CA ARG A 39 5.09 14.92 8.28
C ARG A 39 4.59 13.61 8.87
N GLY A 40 3.33 13.25 8.60
CA GLY A 40 2.80 11.98 9.08
C GLY A 40 3.36 10.76 8.37
N GLN A 41 3.68 10.86 7.09
CA GLN A 41 4.38 9.81 6.35
C GLN A 41 5.76 9.57 6.96
N HIS A 42 6.51 10.66 7.24
CA HIS A 42 7.78 10.59 7.95
C HIS A 42 7.62 9.96 9.35
N ALA A 43 6.57 10.30 10.08
CA ALA A 43 6.29 9.73 11.40
C ALA A 43 6.06 8.21 11.33
N ILE A 44 5.27 7.74 10.36
CA ILE A 44 4.99 6.31 10.18
C ILE A 44 6.21 5.55 9.65
N PHE A 45 7.03 6.17 8.80
CA PHE A 45 8.28 5.58 8.30
C PHE A 45 9.25 5.37 9.45
N MET A 46 9.47 6.40 10.27
CA MET A 46 10.31 6.30 11.47
C MET A 46 9.76 5.30 12.48
N CYS A 47 8.47 5.41 12.83
CA CYS A 47 7.86 4.57 13.85
C CYS A 47 7.93 3.08 13.48
N ASN A 48 7.53 2.70 12.26
CA ASN A 48 7.64 1.30 11.86
C ASN A 48 9.10 0.88 11.69
N GLY A 49 9.96 1.76 11.18
CA GLY A 49 11.39 1.52 11.11
C GLY A 49 12.01 1.10 12.45
N LEU A 50 11.72 1.87 13.51
CA LEU A 50 12.21 1.64 14.86
C LEU A 50 11.53 0.45 15.52
N PHE A 51 10.19 0.46 15.58
CA PHE A 51 9.44 -0.42 16.48
C PHE A 51 8.85 -1.67 15.82
N THR A 52 8.77 -1.70 14.48
CA THR A 52 8.30 -2.87 13.71
C THR A 52 9.46 -3.62 13.06
N SER A 53 10.46 -2.89 12.56
CA SER A 53 11.59 -3.44 11.83
C SER A 53 12.89 -3.50 12.65
N ASN A 54 12.90 -2.95 13.88
CA ASN A 54 14.05 -2.92 14.79
C ASN A 54 15.32 -2.31 14.17
N ARG A 55 15.17 -1.29 13.32
CA ARG A 55 16.29 -0.56 12.71
C ARG A 55 16.71 0.63 13.57
N SER A 56 17.97 1.06 13.45
CA SER A 56 18.47 2.27 14.11
C SER A 56 18.06 3.54 13.36
N LEU A 57 18.10 4.71 14.03
CA LEU A 57 17.82 5.99 13.37
C LEU A 57 18.76 6.25 12.18
N GLU A 58 20.04 5.89 12.30
CA GLU A 58 21.02 6.02 11.22
C GLU A 58 20.57 5.22 9.99
N GLN A 59 20.17 3.96 10.17
CA GLN A 59 19.67 3.14 9.07
C GLN A 59 18.38 3.71 8.45
N LEU A 60 17.53 4.36 9.25
CA LEU A 60 16.30 4.97 8.74
C LEU A 60 16.60 6.19 7.89
N TYR A 61 17.52 7.07 8.30
CA TYR A 61 17.91 8.22 7.49
C TYR A 61 18.71 7.83 6.24
N GLU A 62 19.52 6.77 6.33
CA GLU A 62 20.30 6.27 5.19
C GLU A 62 19.44 5.55 4.15
N TRP A 63 18.36 4.87 4.55
CA TRP A 63 17.56 4.04 3.63
C TRP A 63 16.11 4.51 3.48
N GLU A 64 15.33 4.50 4.56
CA GLU A 64 13.87 4.68 4.47
C GLU A 64 13.48 6.14 4.22
N LEU A 65 14.19 7.09 4.84
CA LEU A 65 13.88 8.52 4.77
C LEU A 65 14.57 9.22 3.59
N GLU A 66 15.47 8.53 2.87
CA GLU A 66 15.97 9.00 1.56
C GLU A 66 14.82 9.13 0.53
N PHE A 67 13.67 8.48 0.80
CA PHE A 67 12.42 8.70 0.07
C PHE A 67 12.00 10.19 0.02
N PHE A 68 12.38 11.00 1.01
CA PHE A 68 12.06 12.42 1.04
C PHE A 68 13.21 13.25 0.46
N GLU A 69 12.90 14.21 -0.41
CA GLU A 69 13.89 15.18 -0.91
C GLU A 69 14.53 16.04 0.20
N ASP A 70 13.81 16.24 1.32
CA ASP A 70 14.23 17.09 2.44
C ASP A 70 13.63 16.53 3.75
N PRO A 71 14.16 15.40 4.27
CA PRO A 71 13.64 14.79 5.49
C PRO A 71 13.81 15.74 6.68
N ILE A 72 12.95 15.60 7.70
CA ILE A 72 12.98 16.50 8.85
C ILE A 72 14.06 16.07 9.81
N GLY A 73 15.20 16.76 9.77
CA GLY A 73 16.36 16.45 10.60
C GLY A 73 17.24 15.34 10.02
N ASP A 74 18.09 14.79 10.88
CA ASP A 74 18.95 13.63 10.60
C ASP A 74 19.05 12.74 11.85
N ALA A 75 19.87 11.69 11.81
CA ALA A 75 20.02 10.77 12.94
C ALA A 75 20.57 11.43 14.22
N SER A 76 21.21 12.59 14.12
CA SER A 76 21.75 13.36 15.25
C SER A 76 20.74 14.32 15.87
N GLY A 77 19.66 14.65 15.15
CA GLY A 77 18.54 15.43 15.67
C GLY A 77 17.80 16.24 14.61
N GLY A 78 16.77 16.95 15.05
CA GLY A 78 15.92 17.79 14.21
C GLY A 78 14.60 18.09 14.90
N ASP A 79 13.63 18.59 14.14
CA ASP A 79 12.26 18.81 14.63
C ASP A 79 11.48 17.49 14.68
N TYR A 80 11.99 16.52 15.43
CA TYR A 80 11.30 15.27 15.73
C TYR A 80 11.57 14.82 17.17
N ARG A 81 10.70 13.97 17.71
CA ARG A 81 10.87 13.31 19.00
C ARG A 81 10.56 11.82 18.87
N VAL A 82 11.43 10.98 19.42
CA VAL A 82 11.17 9.55 19.62
C VAL A 82 10.91 9.32 21.11
N ASP A 83 9.77 8.73 21.42
CA ASP A 83 9.41 8.28 22.77
C ASP A 83 9.53 6.75 22.81
N GLU A 84 10.64 6.26 23.35
CA GLU A 84 10.95 4.83 23.46
C GLU A 84 10.01 4.09 24.43
N GLU A 85 9.53 4.78 25.47
CA GLU A 85 8.65 4.18 26.49
C GLU A 85 7.26 3.94 25.91
N ARG A 86 6.69 4.94 25.24
CA ARG A 86 5.38 4.86 24.58
C ARG A 86 5.45 4.29 23.16
N LYS A 87 6.66 3.99 22.67
CA LYS A 87 6.95 3.55 21.29
C LYS A 87 6.28 4.45 20.24
N ALA A 88 6.55 5.75 20.34
CA ALA A 88 5.93 6.77 19.51
C ALA A 88 6.97 7.65 18.83
N VAL A 89 6.59 8.22 17.68
CA VAL A 89 7.36 9.22 16.96
C VAL A 89 6.48 10.43 16.69
N GLU A 90 7.03 11.62 16.94
CA GLU A 90 6.41 12.90 16.62
C GLU A 90 7.30 13.67 15.64
N ILE A 91 6.70 14.22 14.59
CA ILE A 91 7.38 14.94 13.52
C ILE A 91 6.86 16.37 13.40
N GLY A 92 7.80 17.31 13.39
CA GLY A 92 7.61 18.74 13.26
C GLY A 92 7.61 19.47 14.61
N ALA A 93 7.64 20.79 14.53
CA ALA A 93 7.46 21.70 15.65
C ALA A 93 6.07 22.38 15.59
N PRO A 94 5.54 22.88 16.72
CA PRO A 94 4.32 23.67 16.75
C PRO A 94 4.39 24.87 15.80
N GLY A 95 3.37 25.06 14.96
CA GLY A 95 3.36 26.14 13.98
C GLY A 95 2.16 26.07 13.03
N ALA A 96 2.35 26.55 11.79
CA ALA A 96 1.30 26.59 10.78
C ALA A 96 0.88 25.19 10.30
N VAL A 97 1.79 24.22 10.26
CA VAL A 97 1.51 22.80 10.00
C VAL A 97 1.56 22.06 11.33
N PRO A 98 0.61 21.16 11.62
CA PRO A 98 0.59 20.44 12.89
C PRO A 98 1.80 19.52 13.07
N VAL A 99 2.06 19.17 14.34
CA VAL A 99 2.95 18.06 14.68
C VAL A 99 2.18 16.76 14.43
N MET A 100 2.76 15.86 13.63
CA MET A 100 2.15 14.57 13.31
C MET A 100 2.76 13.46 14.14
N ARG A 101 1.95 12.47 14.53
CA ARG A 101 2.36 11.46 15.51
C ARG A 101 1.99 10.06 15.04
N ALA A 102 2.93 9.14 15.18
CA ALA A 102 2.74 7.72 14.90
C ALA A 102 3.06 6.91 16.16
N VAL A 103 2.26 5.91 16.47
CA VAL A 103 2.43 5.07 17.67
C VAL A 103 2.39 3.61 17.29
N PHE A 104 3.38 2.84 17.73
CA PHE A 104 3.42 1.40 17.53
C PHE A 104 2.34 0.70 18.36
N ARG A 105 1.50 -0.09 17.71
CA ARG A 105 0.48 -0.94 18.34
C ARG A 105 0.74 -2.41 18.04
N GLU A 106 0.69 -3.23 19.09
CA GLU A 106 1.00 -4.65 19.01
C GLU A 106 0.15 -5.36 17.95
N GLY A 107 0.79 -6.18 17.12
CA GLY A 107 0.15 -7.00 16.09
C GLY A 107 -0.29 -6.27 14.81
N ILE A 108 -0.25 -4.94 14.77
CA ILE A 108 -0.69 -4.15 13.60
C ILE A 108 0.34 -3.10 13.10
N GLY A 109 1.44 -2.89 13.84
CA GLY A 109 2.46 -1.90 13.48
C GLY A 109 2.08 -0.49 13.93
N CYS A 110 2.64 0.54 13.30
CA CYS A 110 2.33 1.92 13.73
C CYS A 110 1.06 2.49 13.11
N VAL A 111 0.29 3.18 13.96
CA VAL A 111 -0.95 3.90 13.62
C VAL A 111 -0.70 5.39 13.71
N ILE A 112 -1.18 6.15 12.72
CA ILE A 112 -1.10 7.60 12.70
C ILE A 112 -2.26 8.23 13.49
N LEU A 113 -1.94 9.22 14.33
CA LEU A 113 -2.92 10.06 15.02
C LEU A 113 -3.30 11.28 14.15
N PRO A 114 -4.55 11.75 14.23
CA PRO A 114 -4.96 13.00 13.61
C PRO A 114 -4.35 14.20 14.36
N PRO A 115 -4.32 15.40 13.75
CA PRO A 115 -3.68 16.59 14.34
C PRO A 115 -4.20 17.02 15.72
N ASP A 116 -5.44 16.66 16.04
CA ASP A 116 -6.14 17.01 17.29
C ASP A 116 -5.97 15.97 18.40
N GLN A 117 -5.18 14.91 18.18
CA GLN A 117 -4.84 13.90 19.18
C GLN A 117 -3.35 13.93 19.54
N ASP A 118 -3.06 13.47 20.75
CA ASP A 118 -1.70 13.39 21.29
C ASP A 118 -1.41 12.00 21.91
N LEU A 119 -0.26 11.89 22.60
CA LEU A 119 0.17 10.62 23.19
C LEU A 119 -0.64 10.18 24.41
N ASP A 120 -1.59 10.98 24.88
CA ASP A 120 -2.53 10.58 25.94
C ASP A 120 -3.77 9.87 25.36
N ASP A 121 -3.97 9.91 24.03
CA ASP A 121 -5.02 9.16 23.33
C ASP A 121 -4.60 7.72 22.93
N ILE A 122 -3.37 7.30 23.23
CA ILE A 122 -2.81 6.00 22.77
C ILE A 122 -3.75 4.84 23.06
N GLU A 123 -4.29 4.75 24.27
CA GLU A 123 -5.17 3.65 24.72
C GLU A 123 -6.43 3.47 23.88
N ARG A 124 -6.79 4.46 23.05
CA ARG A 124 -7.96 4.42 22.16
C ARG A 124 -7.65 3.81 20.79
N LEU A 125 -6.37 3.64 20.44
CA LEU A 125 -5.96 3.05 19.16
C LEU A 125 -6.12 1.52 19.19
N PRO A 126 -6.38 0.88 18.04
CA PRO A 126 -6.56 -0.58 17.96
C PRO A 126 -5.27 -1.34 18.23
N GLU A 127 -5.42 -2.60 18.65
CA GLU A 127 -4.34 -3.60 18.76
C GLU A 127 -4.84 -4.97 18.33
N LEU A 128 -3.92 -5.83 17.89
CA LEU A 128 -4.18 -7.24 17.65
C LEU A 128 -3.32 -8.10 18.57
N THR A 129 -3.88 -8.48 19.71
CA THR A 129 -3.22 -9.34 20.72
C THR A 129 -3.42 -10.84 20.46
N LEU A 130 -3.77 -11.22 19.23
CA LEU A 130 -3.92 -12.62 18.82
C LEU A 130 -2.56 -13.34 18.94
N PRO A 131 -2.44 -14.41 19.74
CA PRO A 131 -1.19 -15.14 19.87
C PRO A 131 -0.71 -15.72 18.55
N TYR A 132 0.59 -15.61 18.27
CA TYR A 132 1.20 -16.27 17.12
C TYR A 132 1.13 -17.81 17.26
N PRO A 133 1.08 -18.54 16.13
CA PRO A 133 1.20 -20.00 16.14
C PRO A 133 2.46 -20.45 16.91
N PRO A 134 2.38 -21.56 17.66
CA PRO A 134 3.49 -22.02 18.48
C PRO A 134 4.72 -22.44 17.64
N GLY A 135 5.88 -22.47 18.30
CA GLY A 135 7.15 -22.92 17.75
C GLY A 135 7.99 -21.78 17.17
N ASN A 136 9.32 -21.92 17.26
CA ASN A 136 10.26 -20.96 16.70
C ASN A 136 10.35 -21.14 15.17
N PRO A 137 10.04 -20.13 14.34
CA PRO A 137 10.13 -20.22 12.88
C PRO A 137 11.50 -20.71 12.39
N ALA A 138 12.59 -20.30 13.05
CA ALA A 138 13.95 -20.69 12.69
C ALA A 138 14.23 -22.21 12.79
N ASN A 139 13.37 -22.95 13.49
CA ASN A 139 13.49 -24.40 13.68
C ASN A 139 12.45 -25.20 12.89
N ILE A 140 11.55 -24.53 12.17
CA ILE A 140 10.49 -25.18 11.40
C ILE A 140 10.93 -25.19 9.92
N PRO A 141 10.91 -26.35 9.22
CA PRO A 141 11.31 -26.42 7.81
C PRO A 141 10.52 -25.48 6.91
N TRP A 142 11.19 -24.88 5.93
CA TRP A 142 10.54 -24.19 4.82
C TRP A 142 9.62 -25.15 4.03
N PRO A 143 8.41 -24.71 3.60
CA PRO A 143 7.90 -23.34 3.67
C PRO A 143 7.09 -22.98 4.93
N ASP A 144 6.76 -23.93 5.80
CA ASP A 144 5.97 -23.66 7.02
C ASP A 144 6.75 -22.83 8.07
N GLY A 145 8.08 -22.83 7.97
CA GLY A 145 8.98 -21.98 8.76
C GLY A 145 10.23 -21.59 7.99
N ASP A 146 11.27 -21.17 8.71
CA ASP A 146 12.45 -20.50 8.17
C ASP A 146 13.72 -21.38 8.11
N LEU A 147 13.61 -22.65 8.51
CA LEU A 147 14.74 -23.58 8.44
C LEU A 147 14.92 -24.11 7.01
N ILE A 148 16.03 -23.75 6.38
CA ILE A 148 16.47 -24.32 5.10
C ILE A 148 17.35 -25.53 5.39
N SER A 149 16.86 -26.73 5.08
CA SER A 149 17.55 -28.00 5.36
C SER A 149 18.35 -28.56 4.18
N ASP A 150 18.06 -28.09 2.97
CA ASP A 150 18.70 -28.50 1.72
C ASP A 150 19.11 -27.24 0.95
N ASP A 151 20.42 -27.04 0.80
CA ASP A 151 21.03 -25.93 0.05
C ASP A 151 21.52 -26.38 -1.35
N SER A 152 21.14 -27.58 -1.78
CA SER A 152 21.54 -28.09 -3.08
C SER A 152 20.86 -27.32 -4.21
N MET A 153 21.67 -26.83 -5.14
CA MET A 153 21.17 -26.13 -6.32
C MET A 153 20.67 -27.13 -7.37
N PRO A 154 19.45 -26.96 -7.89
CA PRO A 154 18.96 -27.83 -8.96
C PRO A 154 19.87 -27.76 -10.20
N SER A 155 20.18 -28.91 -10.79
CA SER A 155 21.09 -28.99 -11.95
C SER A 155 20.63 -28.23 -13.19
N SER A 156 19.33 -27.88 -13.25
CA SER A 156 18.75 -27.05 -14.30
C SER A 156 18.99 -25.55 -14.13
N VAL A 157 19.56 -25.11 -12.99
CA VAL A 157 19.79 -23.69 -12.69
C VAL A 157 21.23 -23.31 -13.02
N ASP A 158 21.39 -22.31 -13.88
CA ASP A 158 22.69 -21.66 -14.11
C ASP A 158 22.98 -20.72 -12.93
N THR A 159 23.89 -21.15 -12.05
CA THR A 159 24.26 -20.40 -10.84
C THR A 159 25.02 -19.11 -11.14
N ASN A 160 25.70 -19.02 -12.29
CA ASN A 160 26.37 -17.79 -12.71
C ASN A 160 25.35 -16.77 -13.19
N ALA A 161 24.35 -17.20 -13.97
CA ALA A 161 23.26 -16.33 -14.41
C ALA A 161 22.43 -15.82 -13.22
N LEU A 162 22.11 -16.69 -12.24
CA LEU A 162 21.39 -16.31 -11.03
C LEU A 162 22.16 -15.28 -10.20
N ARG A 163 23.47 -15.48 -10.03
CA ARG A 163 24.34 -14.52 -9.34
C ARG A 163 24.44 -13.20 -10.08
N ALA A 164 24.55 -13.23 -11.41
CA ALA A 164 24.57 -12.02 -12.23
C ALA A 164 23.25 -11.23 -12.09
N ALA A 165 22.10 -11.91 -12.08
CA ALA A 165 20.80 -11.27 -11.85
C ALA A 165 20.71 -10.68 -10.43
N SER A 166 21.21 -11.39 -9.41
CA SER A 166 21.26 -10.85 -8.05
C SER A 166 22.17 -9.63 -7.94
N ASN A 167 23.35 -9.65 -8.55
CA ASN A 167 24.24 -8.49 -8.54
C ASN A 167 23.60 -7.31 -9.27
N TRP A 168 22.98 -7.57 -10.43
CA TRP A 168 22.26 -6.52 -11.14
C TRP A 168 21.13 -5.91 -10.29
N ALA A 169 20.39 -6.71 -9.52
CA ALA A 169 19.33 -6.17 -8.67
C ALA A 169 19.85 -5.23 -7.56
N PHE A 170 21.02 -5.50 -6.98
CA PHE A 170 21.59 -4.70 -5.89
C PHE A 170 22.52 -3.58 -6.35
N ASP A 171 23.22 -3.77 -7.47
CA ASP A 171 24.32 -2.90 -7.91
C ASP A 171 23.92 -2.10 -9.18
N ARG A 172 22.62 -2.00 -9.49
CA ARG A 172 22.12 -1.24 -10.65
C ARG A 172 22.41 0.26 -10.46
N PRO A 173 22.96 0.96 -11.47
CA PRO A 173 23.10 2.42 -11.42
C PRO A 173 21.74 3.07 -11.66
N SER A 174 20.95 3.24 -10.61
CA SER A 174 19.64 3.90 -10.65
C SER A 174 19.40 4.64 -9.35
N ASP A 175 19.26 5.95 -9.42
CA ASP A 175 18.94 6.80 -8.25
C ASP A 175 17.52 6.52 -7.73
N GLU A 176 16.67 5.86 -8.53
CA GLU A 176 15.28 5.56 -8.19
C GLU A 176 15.05 4.15 -7.60
N GLN A 177 16.09 3.31 -7.48
CA GLN A 177 15.93 1.90 -7.12
C GLN A 177 17.01 1.43 -6.15
N GLN A 178 16.59 1.10 -4.93
CA GLN A 178 17.43 0.45 -3.92
C GLN A 178 16.81 -0.89 -3.51
N THR A 179 17.56 -1.98 -3.74
CA THR A 179 17.09 -3.32 -3.38
C THR A 179 17.50 -3.66 -1.95
N VAL A 180 16.52 -3.85 -1.07
CA VAL A 180 16.75 -4.24 0.34
C VAL A 180 16.74 -5.76 0.55
N SER A 181 16.01 -6.50 -0.28
CA SER A 181 15.91 -7.95 -0.20
C SER A 181 15.56 -8.56 -1.56
N LEU A 182 16.19 -9.68 -1.90
CA LEU A 182 15.87 -10.49 -3.07
C LEU A 182 15.80 -11.96 -2.66
N LEU A 183 14.67 -12.61 -2.95
CA LEU A 183 14.48 -14.03 -2.75
C LEU A 183 13.94 -14.67 -4.04
N VAL A 184 14.52 -15.80 -4.43
CA VAL A 184 14.08 -16.58 -5.60
C VAL A 184 13.70 -17.98 -5.15
N VAL A 185 12.44 -18.34 -5.38
CA VAL A 185 11.90 -19.68 -5.12
C VAL A 185 11.68 -20.39 -6.45
N TYR A 186 12.20 -21.60 -6.57
CA TYR A 186 12.03 -22.44 -7.75
C TYR A 186 11.59 -23.85 -7.32
N LYS A 187 10.45 -24.31 -7.85
CA LYS A 187 9.84 -25.62 -7.51
C LYS A 187 9.72 -25.84 -5.98
N GLY A 188 9.32 -24.81 -5.25
CA GLY A 188 9.13 -24.85 -3.80
C GLY A 188 10.41 -24.67 -2.98
N GLN A 189 11.60 -24.63 -3.60
CA GLN A 189 12.88 -24.47 -2.92
C GLN A 189 13.39 -23.03 -3.05
N ILE A 190 13.90 -22.45 -1.96
CA ILE A 190 14.66 -21.19 -2.03
C ILE A 190 16.01 -21.49 -2.66
N ILE A 191 16.26 -20.92 -3.85
CA ILE A 191 17.51 -21.13 -4.61
C ILE A 191 18.42 -19.90 -4.57
N HIS A 192 17.91 -18.77 -4.10
CA HIS A 192 18.69 -17.55 -3.88
C HIS A 192 18.03 -16.68 -2.83
N GLU A 193 18.84 -16.09 -1.96
CA GLU A 193 18.42 -15.14 -0.94
C GLU A 193 19.57 -14.17 -0.67
N ARG A 194 19.30 -12.86 -0.78
CA ARG A 194 20.27 -11.79 -0.49
C ARG A 194 19.53 -10.61 0.16
N TYR A 195 20.17 -10.01 1.14
CA TYR A 195 19.69 -8.81 1.84
C TYR A 195 20.72 -7.69 1.70
N ALA A 196 20.27 -6.44 1.77
CA ALA A 196 21.14 -5.28 1.86
C ALA A 196 21.80 -5.23 3.25
N ASP A 197 22.86 -4.43 3.37
CA ASP A 197 23.57 -4.26 4.64
C ASP A 197 22.61 -3.71 5.71
N GLY A 198 22.58 -4.38 6.87
CA GLY A 198 21.68 -4.02 7.97
C GLY A 198 20.24 -4.52 7.83
N PHE A 199 19.93 -5.28 6.77
CA PHE A 199 18.67 -5.99 6.60
C PHE A 199 18.90 -7.51 6.74
N ASP A 200 17.90 -8.21 7.25
CA ASP A 200 17.92 -9.66 7.38
C ASP A 200 16.55 -10.28 7.14
N VAL A 201 16.48 -11.60 7.30
CA VAL A 201 15.26 -12.39 7.13
C VAL A 201 14.10 -11.96 8.05
N THR A 202 14.37 -11.28 9.16
CA THR A 202 13.34 -10.81 10.10
C THR A 202 12.92 -9.37 9.83
N THR A 203 13.67 -8.64 9.01
CA THR A 203 13.43 -7.23 8.75
C THR A 203 12.15 -7.04 7.94
N ARG A 204 11.18 -6.35 8.54
CA ARG A 204 9.91 -6.03 7.89
C ARG A 204 10.06 -4.77 7.06
N THR A 205 9.58 -4.80 5.83
CA THR A 205 9.54 -3.65 4.92
C THR A 205 8.11 -3.41 4.45
N ARG A 206 7.83 -2.16 4.09
CA ARG A 206 6.52 -1.76 3.56
C ARG A 206 6.34 -2.35 2.17
N THR A 207 5.17 -2.91 1.94
CA THR A 207 4.80 -3.55 0.66
C THR A 207 4.22 -2.61 -0.39
N TRP A 208 3.75 -1.42 0.02
CA TRP A 208 2.95 -0.54 -0.82
C TRP A 208 1.80 -1.31 -1.47
N SER A 209 1.55 -1.13 -2.76
CA SER A 209 0.43 -1.74 -3.47
C SER A 209 0.46 -3.26 -3.56
N THR A 210 1.54 -3.95 -3.18
CA THR A 210 1.50 -5.41 -3.02
C THR A 210 0.48 -5.84 -1.96
N ALA A 211 0.15 -4.96 -1.00
CA ALA A 211 -0.94 -5.16 -0.04
C ALA A 211 -2.31 -5.45 -0.71
N LYS A 212 -2.58 -4.89 -1.90
CA LYS A 212 -3.85 -5.09 -2.62
C LYS A 212 -4.06 -6.55 -3.03
N SER A 213 -2.98 -7.25 -3.36
CA SER A 213 -3.04 -8.67 -3.69
C SER A 213 -3.44 -9.49 -2.48
N ILE A 214 -2.93 -9.16 -1.29
CA ILE A 214 -3.34 -9.79 -0.02
C ILE A 214 -4.81 -9.49 0.27
N ALA A 215 -5.25 -8.24 0.06
CA ALA A 215 -6.64 -7.83 0.20
C ALA A 215 -7.57 -8.66 -0.70
N SER A 216 -7.22 -8.77 -1.98
CA SER A 216 -7.98 -9.52 -2.98
C SER A 216 -8.04 -11.02 -2.63
N THR A 217 -6.96 -11.61 -2.13
CA THR A 217 -6.97 -13.00 -1.64
C THR A 217 -7.95 -13.20 -0.48
N LEU A 218 -7.91 -12.31 0.52
CA LEU A 218 -8.81 -12.38 1.68
C LEU A 218 -10.29 -12.20 1.30
N ILE A 219 -10.57 -11.30 0.35
CA ILE A 219 -11.90 -11.11 -0.23
C ILE A 219 -12.33 -12.37 -1.00
N GLY A 220 -11.43 -12.96 -1.80
CA GLY A 220 -11.66 -14.20 -2.53
C GLY A 220 -12.04 -15.36 -1.65
N MET A 221 -11.39 -15.51 -0.49
CA MET A 221 -11.76 -16.51 0.52
C MET A 221 -13.23 -16.36 0.99
N LEU A 222 -13.74 -15.12 1.08
CA LEU A 222 -15.15 -14.88 1.43
C LEU A 222 -16.09 -15.12 0.26
N VAL A 223 -15.64 -14.87 -0.98
CA VAL A 223 -16.40 -15.21 -2.19
C VAL A 223 -16.54 -16.73 -2.34
N ASP A 224 -15.45 -17.47 -2.20
CA ASP A 224 -15.46 -18.94 -2.21
C ASP A 224 -16.33 -19.53 -1.09
N ALA A 225 -16.42 -18.84 0.05
CA ALA A 225 -17.29 -19.20 1.17
C ALA A 225 -18.77 -18.78 0.97
N GLY A 226 -19.12 -18.12 -0.14
CA GLY A 226 -20.46 -17.62 -0.43
C GLY A 226 -20.92 -16.49 0.49
N ARG A 227 -19.99 -15.74 1.11
CA ARG A 227 -20.27 -14.58 1.97
C ARG A 227 -20.21 -13.24 1.23
N LEU A 228 -19.61 -13.24 0.05
CA LEU A 228 -19.56 -12.13 -0.90
C LEU A 228 -19.79 -12.69 -2.30
N ASP A 229 -20.25 -11.85 -3.22
CA ASP A 229 -20.39 -12.19 -4.63
C ASP A 229 -19.74 -11.08 -5.47
N LEU A 230 -19.07 -11.47 -6.57
CA LEU A 230 -18.38 -10.55 -7.46
C LEU A 230 -19.33 -9.57 -8.14
N ASP A 231 -20.51 -10.04 -8.54
CA ASP A 231 -21.44 -9.28 -9.36
C ASP A 231 -22.59 -8.67 -8.55
N GLU A 232 -22.60 -8.88 -7.23
CA GLU A 232 -23.49 -8.16 -6.33
C GLU A 232 -23.01 -6.72 -6.06
N PRO A 233 -23.94 -5.76 -5.95
CA PRO A 233 -23.67 -4.45 -5.40
C PRO A 233 -22.96 -4.51 -4.05
N LEU A 234 -22.07 -3.54 -3.80
CA LEU A 234 -21.36 -3.44 -2.52
C LEU A 234 -22.30 -3.28 -1.30
N GLY A 235 -23.53 -2.79 -1.52
CA GLY A 235 -24.62 -2.89 -0.55
C GLY A 235 -24.49 -2.03 0.71
N PHE A 236 -23.59 -1.04 0.73
CA PHE A 236 -23.45 -0.08 1.83
C PHE A 236 -23.85 1.34 1.44
N GLU A 237 -24.16 2.16 2.45
CA GLU A 237 -24.51 3.57 2.25
C GLU A 237 -23.32 4.37 1.69
N TRP A 238 -23.54 5.33 0.81
CA TRP A 238 -22.48 6.21 0.29
C TRP A 238 -22.44 7.57 0.98
N LEU A 239 -21.30 8.27 0.88
CA LEU A 239 -21.11 9.60 1.47
C LEU A 239 -20.83 10.67 0.38
N PRO A 240 -21.26 11.93 0.59
CA PRO A 240 -22.36 12.30 1.47
C PRO A 240 -23.63 11.52 1.11
N GLU A 241 -24.51 11.35 2.08
CA GLU A 241 -25.77 10.65 1.89
C GLU A 241 -26.61 11.36 0.82
N SER A 242 -27.07 10.60 -0.17
CA SER A 242 -28.01 11.10 -1.18
C SER A 242 -29.36 11.43 -0.53
N ARG A 243 -30.10 12.40 -1.06
CA ARG A 243 -31.49 12.65 -0.64
C ARG A 243 -32.40 11.44 -0.88
N SER A 244 -32.01 10.55 -1.77
CA SER A 244 -32.70 9.31 -2.07
C SER A 244 -31.66 8.18 -2.13
N PRO A 245 -31.25 7.63 -0.97
CA PRO A 245 -30.19 6.63 -0.89
C PRO A 245 -30.47 5.39 -1.74
N GLU A 246 -31.73 4.96 -1.82
CA GLU A 246 -32.17 3.81 -2.63
C GLU A 246 -31.92 3.98 -4.13
N THR A 247 -31.83 5.23 -4.61
CA THR A 247 -31.61 5.57 -6.02
C THR A 247 -30.26 6.24 -6.24
N ASP A 248 -29.32 6.12 -5.29
CA ASP A 248 -27.96 6.59 -5.49
C ASP A 248 -27.31 5.77 -6.63
N PRO A 249 -26.83 6.40 -7.71
CA PRO A 249 -26.27 5.66 -8.85
C PRO A 249 -25.00 4.89 -8.49
N ARG A 250 -24.36 5.18 -7.36
CA ARG A 250 -23.22 4.41 -6.85
C ARG A 250 -23.63 3.02 -6.33
N ASN A 251 -24.93 2.79 -6.12
CA ASN A 251 -25.45 1.47 -5.74
C ASN A 251 -25.28 0.42 -6.86
N ASP A 252 -24.99 0.82 -8.09
CA ASP A 252 -24.69 -0.11 -9.19
C ASP A 252 -23.21 -0.60 -9.17
N ILE A 253 -22.38 -0.08 -8.25
CA ILE A 253 -20.98 -0.51 -8.11
C ILE A 253 -20.95 -1.88 -7.40
N THR A 254 -20.36 -2.86 -8.06
CA THR A 254 -20.22 -4.23 -7.56
C THR A 254 -18.82 -4.47 -6.98
N LEU A 255 -18.65 -5.60 -6.30
CA LEU A 255 -17.34 -6.05 -5.84
C LEU A 255 -16.34 -6.21 -7.01
N ARG A 256 -16.78 -6.75 -8.14
CA ARG A 256 -15.96 -6.88 -9.36
C ARG A 256 -15.46 -5.53 -9.84
N HIS A 257 -16.32 -4.51 -9.85
CA HIS A 257 -15.93 -3.18 -10.32
C HIS A 257 -14.76 -2.63 -9.51
N VAL A 258 -14.82 -2.70 -8.18
CA VAL A 258 -13.75 -2.16 -7.32
C VAL A 258 -12.49 -3.04 -7.30
N LEU A 259 -12.60 -4.36 -7.40
CA LEU A 259 -11.44 -5.25 -7.53
C LEU A 259 -10.70 -5.06 -8.86
N ASN A 260 -11.42 -4.68 -9.91
CA ASN A 260 -10.87 -4.32 -11.22
C ASN A 260 -10.45 -2.85 -11.33
N MET A 261 -10.61 -2.02 -10.29
CA MET A 261 -10.38 -0.57 -10.36
C MET A 261 -11.14 0.10 -11.51
N SER A 262 -12.43 -0.25 -11.63
CA SER A 262 -13.34 0.17 -12.69
C SER A 262 -14.66 0.69 -12.13
N SER A 263 -14.68 1.16 -10.88
CA SER A 263 -15.88 1.65 -10.19
C SER A 263 -16.54 2.84 -10.90
N GLY A 264 -15.78 3.60 -11.70
CA GLY A 264 -16.22 4.85 -12.30
C GLY A 264 -16.27 6.03 -11.32
N LEU A 265 -15.83 5.82 -10.07
CA LEU A 265 -15.66 6.88 -9.09
C LEU A 265 -14.54 7.84 -9.52
N GLU A 266 -14.61 9.07 -9.03
CA GLU A 266 -13.55 10.06 -9.21
C GLU A 266 -12.24 9.58 -8.59
N THR A 267 -11.25 9.37 -9.45
CA THR A 267 -9.88 9.02 -9.05
C THR A 267 -9.14 10.27 -8.60
N VAL A 268 -8.62 10.24 -7.38
CA VAL A 268 -7.86 11.35 -6.78
C VAL A 268 -6.39 10.96 -6.62
N ASP A 269 -6.11 9.70 -6.33
CA ASP A 269 -4.76 9.25 -6.05
C ASP A 269 -3.91 9.25 -7.33
N ASN A 270 -4.45 8.69 -8.41
CA ASN A 270 -3.83 8.66 -9.74
C ASN A 270 -3.86 10.02 -10.47
N ARG A 271 -4.33 11.09 -9.81
CA ARG A 271 -4.39 12.47 -10.34
C ARG A 271 -3.54 13.47 -9.56
N GLY A 272 -2.56 12.97 -8.80
CA GLY A 272 -1.63 13.82 -8.03
C GLY A 272 -2.23 14.46 -6.78
N LEU A 273 -3.40 13.97 -6.34
CA LEU A 273 -4.12 14.46 -5.16
C LEU A 273 -4.12 13.46 -3.99
N GLU A 274 -3.42 12.32 -4.11
CA GLU A 274 -3.25 11.31 -3.04
C GLU A 274 -2.86 11.96 -1.71
N TYR A 275 -1.81 12.78 -1.73
CA TYR A 275 -1.26 13.45 -0.55
C TYR A 275 -1.97 14.76 -0.17
N ALA A 276 -3.09 15.10 -0.80
CA ALA A 276 -3.84 16.33 -0.53
C ALA A 276 -5.25 16.04 -0.01
N ILE A 277 -6.02 15.27 -0.79
CA ILE A 277 -7.44 14.97 -0.53
C ILE A 277 -7.79 13.49 -0.76
N GLY A 278 -6.79 12.67 -1.07
CA GLY A 278 -6.90 11.25 -1.36
C GLY A 278 -6.52 10.37 -0.18
N SER A 279 -6.13 9.13 -0.47
CA SER A 279 -5.91 8.12 0.57
C SER A 279 -4.74 8.44 1.50
N GLY A 280 -3.82 9.32 1.10
CA GLY A 280 -2.74 9.83 1.94
C GLY A 280 -3.24 10.48 3.23
N LEU A 281 -4.45 11.05 3.26
CA LEU A 281 -5.06 11.54 4.51
C LEU A 281 -5.32 10.42 5.51
N SER A 282 -5.74 9.24 5.04
CA SER A 282 -5.99 8.09 5.92
C SER A 282 -4.71 7.38 6.33
N TYR A 283 -3.72 7.30 5.43
CA TYR A 283 -2.47 6.60 5.70
C TYR A 283 -1.59 7.41 6.65
N TRP A 284 -1.63 8.74 6.53
CA TRP A 284 -0.61 9.63 7.08
C TRP A 284 -1.17 10.83 7.86
N ALA A 285 -2.48 11.04 7.93
CA ALA A 285 -3.05 12.17 8.67
C ALA A 285 -4.19 11.79 9.63
N GLY A 286 -4.41 10.50 9.87
CA GLY A 286 -5.41 10.02 10.85
C GLY A 286 -6.86 10.18 10.40
N ALA A 287 -7.11 10.44 9.11
CA ALA A 287 -8.46 10.41 8.56
C ALA A 287 -8.97 8.95 8.42
N SER A 288 -10.29 8.77 8.35
CA SER A 288 -10.87 7.44 8.13
C SER A 288 -10.69 6.99 6.68
N SER A 289 -10.15 5.78 6.52
CA SER A 289 -10.05 5.10 5.22
C SER A 289 -11.44 4.86 4.60
N VAL A 290 -12.38 4.36 5.40
CA VAL A 290 -13.76 4.06 5.00
C VAL A 290 -14.53 5.31 4.59
N VAL A 291 -14.43 6.40 5.36
CA VAL A 291 -15.10 7.66 5.01
C VAL A 291 -14.53 8.23 3.71
N GLY A 292 -13.20 8.25 3.56
CA GLY A 292 -12.55 8.72 2.33
C GLY A 292 -13.02 7.94 1.11
N ALA A 293 -13.03 6.61 1.21
CA ALA A 293 -13.42 5.71 0.14
C ALA A 293 -14.90 5.89 -0.29
N ARG A 294 -15.81 6.00 0.68
CA ARG A 294 -17.26 6.18 0.42
C ARG A 294 -17.63 7.58 -0.07
N SER A 295 -16.70 8.55 -0.01
CA SER A 295 -16.94 9.96 -0.29
C SER A 295 -16.50 10.41 -1.69
N ARG A 296 -16.48 9.50 -2.67
CA ARG A 296 -16.11 9.81 -4.06
C ARG A 296 -17.36 9.94 -4.93
N ALA A 297 -17.31 10.88 -5.88
CA ALA A 297 -18.39 11.11 -6.83
C ALA A 297 -18.33 10.07 -7.96
N LEU A 298 -19.48 9.62 -8.46
CA LEU A 298 -19.54 8.81 -9.68
C LEU A 298 -19.34 9.72 -10.89
N THR A 299 -18.33 9.44 -11.71
CA THR A 299 -17.97 10.25 -12.89
C THR A 299 -18.10 9.49 -14.21
N ARG A 300 -18.17 8.15 -14.15
CA ARG A 300 -18.30 7.25 -15.30
C ARG A 300 -19.23 6.09 -14.94
N THR A 301 -19.75 5.41 -15.96
CA THR A 301 -20.50 4.17 -15.76
C THR A 301 -19.58 3.09 -15.18
N PRO A 302 -19.96 2.40 -14.10
CA PRO A 302 -19.17 1.30 -13.54
C PRO A 302 -18.86 0.21 -14.57
N GLY A 303 -17.65 -0.35 -14.51
CA GLY A 303 -17.18 -1.42 -15.40
C GLY A 303 -16.75 -0.99 -16.79
N THR A 304 -16.82 0.31 -17.14
CA THR A 304 -16.54 0.78 -18.51
C THR A 304 -15.13 1.33 -18.74
N TYR A 305 -14.36 1.57 -17.68
CA TYR A 305 -13.02 2.16 -17.77
C TYR A 305 -12.18 1.81 -16.55
N TRP A 306 -10.96 1.31 -16.78
CA TRP A 306 -9.95 1.11 -15.74
C TRP A 306 -9.26 2.43 -15.36
N ASP A 307 -9.22 2.76 -14.08
CA ASP A 307 -8.49 3.91 -13.54
C ASP A 307 -7.98 3.56 -12.14
N TYR A 308 -6.66 3.48 -11.99
CA TYR A 308 -6.04 3.05 -10.74
C TYR A 308 -6.46 3.93 -9.56
N GLU A 309 -6.94 3.33 -8.48
CA GLU A 309 -7.39 4.06 -7.29
C GLU A 309 -7.24 3.19 -6.04
N ASN A 310 -6.64 3.75 -4.99
CA ASN A 310 -6.50 3.04 -3.73
C ASN A 310 -7.85 2.88 -3.02
N TYR A 311 -8.73 3.88 -3.16
CA TYR A 311 -10.07 3.82 -2.56
C TYR A 311 -10.94 2.70 -3.12
N ASP A 312 -10.78 2.30 -4.39
CA ASP A 312 -11.47 1.12 -4.92
C ASP A 312 -11.09 -0.14 -4.11
N THR A 313 -9.80 -0.36 -3.83
CA THR A 313 -9.39 -1.47 -2.95
C THR A 313 -10.01 -1.34 -1.55
N LEU A 314 -10.02 -0.13 -0.97
CA LEU A 314 -10.56 0.09 0.38
C LEU A 314 -12.08 -0.09 0.46
N LEU A 315 -12.83 0.14 -0.63
CA LEU A 315 -14.26 -0.21 -0.71
C LEU A 315 -14.47 -1.73 -0.67
N GLY A 316 -13.63 -2.50 -1.36
CA GLY A 316 -13.64 -3.97 -1.27
C GLY A 316 -13.31 -4.47 0.14
N VAL A 317 -12.31 -3.85 0.79
CA VAL A 317 -11.95 -4.14 2.19
C VAL A 317 -13.08 -3.78 3.16
N TYR A 318 -13.83 -2.72 2.88
CA TYR A 318 -15.00 -2.35 3.68
C TYR A 318 -16.16 -3.35 3.47
N ALA A 319 -16.42 -3.79 2.24
CA ALA A 319 -17.37 -4.88 1.98
C ALA A 319 -16.98 -6.17 2.73
N MET A 320 -15.69 -6.52 2.74
CA MET A 320 -15.14 -7.63 3.54
C MET A 320 -15.45 -7.46 5.04
N LYS A 321 -15.25 -6.24 5.60
CA LYS A 321 -15.59 -5.93 6.99
C LYS A 321 -17.07 -6.19 7.29
N LEU A 322 -17.95 -5.71 6.42
CA LEU A 322 -19.40 -5.87 6.59
C LEU A 322 -19.84 -7.34 6.47
N ALA A 323 -19.28 -8.09 5.53
CA ALA A 323 -19.55 -9.51 5.36
C ALA A 323 -19.11 -10.33 6.58
N LEU A 324 -17.99 -9.95 7.22
CA LEU A 324 -17.49 -10.57 8.47
C LEU A 324 -18.37 -10.21 9.67
N GLY A 325 -18.91 -8.99 9.73
CA GLY A 325 -19.97 -8.59 10.66
C GLY A 325 -19.55 -8.24 12.10
N GLY A 326 -18.35 -8.65 12.55
CA GLY A 326 -17.85 -8.35 13.89
C GLY A 326 -16.43 -7.78 13.90
N GLU A 327 -16.16 -6.75 14.73
CA GLU A 327 -14.85 -6.10 14.82
C GLU A 327 -13.72 -7.08 15.14
N ARG A 328 -13.95 -7.98 16.09
CA ARG A 328 -12.97 -9.02 16.45
C ARG A 328 -12.74 -10.01 15.32
N GLU A 329 -13.80 -10.46 14.66
CA GLU A 329 -13.69 -11.39 13.54
C GLU A 329 -12.91 -10.74 12.40
N TYR A 330 -13.22 -9.50 12.08
CA TYR A 330 -12.51 -8.69 11.09
C TYR A 330 -11.02 -8.53 11.43
N ALA A 331 -10.69 -8.08 12.64
CA ALA A 331 -9.31 -7.85 13.06
C ALA A 331 -8.46 -9.14 13.04
N GLU A 332 -9.04 -10.28 13.45
CA GLU A 332 -8.34 -11.56 13.49
C GLU A 332 -8.32 -12.30 12.13
N PHE A 333 -9.19 -11.91 11.18
CA PHE A 333 -9.41 -12.65 9.93
C PHE A 333 -8.16 -12.83 9.07
N PRO A 334 -7.35 -11.79 8.75
CA PRO A 334 -6.16 -11.98 7.93
C PRO A 334 -5.19 -13.01 8.51
N ARG A 335 -4.99 -12.97 9.83
CA ARG A 335 -4.11 -13.91 10.55
C ARG A 335 -4.66 -15.33 10.50
N LYS A 336 -5.90 -15.53 10.92
CA LYS A 336 -6.52 -16.86 11.04
C LYS A 336 -6.76 -17.53 9.69
N ALA A 337 -7.24 -16.77 8.70
CA ALA A 337 -7.64 -17.31 7.42
C ALA A 337 -6.44 -17.59 6.50
N LEU A 338 -5.43 -16.71 6.54
CA LEU A 338 -4.34 -16.73 5.55
C LEU A 338 -2.95 -16.77 6.19
N LEU A 339 -2.56 -15.72 6.91
CA LEU A 339 -1.14 -15.50 7.26
C LEU A 339 -0.58 -16.62 8.15
N ASP A 340 -1.30 -17.03 9.19
CA ASP A 340 -0.84 -18.08 10.10
C ASP A 340 -0.80 -19.45 9.41
N LYS A 341 -1.71 -19.70 8.46
CA LYS A 341 -1.75 -20.95 7.67
C LYS A 341 -0.55 -21.06 6.74
N LEU A 342 -0.16 -19.95 6.12
CA LEU A 342 0.98 -19.90 5.20
C LEU A 342 2.33 -19.85 5.93
N GLY A 343 2.35 -19.63 7.25
CA GLY A 343 3.59 -19.38 7.99
C GLY A 343 4.13 -17.96 7.82
N MET A 344 3.30 -17.00 7.42
CA MET A 344 3.66 -15.58 7.25
C MET A 344 3.73 -14.84 8.59
N ARG A 345 4.73 -15.21 9.41
CA ARG A 345 4.85 -14.79 10.82
C ARG A 345 5.51 -13.41 11.01
N ASN A 346 6.04 -12.82 9.95
CA ASN A 346 6.60 -11.46 9.95
C ASN A 346 5.67 -10.44 9.28
N THR A 347 4.45 -10.84 8.91
CA THR A 347 3.49 -9.98 8.23
C THR A 347 2.56 -9.27 9.21
N LEU A 348 2.54 -7.94 9.18
CA LEU A 348 1.59 -7.08 9.90
C LEU A 348 0.68 -6.38 8.91
N VAL A 349 -0.63 -6.48 9.13
CA VAL A 349 -1.65 -5.77 8.35
C VAL A 349 -2.08 -4.56 9.16
N SER A 350 -1.62 -3.38 8.76
CA SER A 350 -1.88 -2.15 9.52
C SER A 350 -3.29 -1.63 9.29
N THR A 351 -3.78 -0.89 10.29
CA THR A 351 -5.10 -0.25 10.27
C THR A 351 -4.95 1.26 10.34
N ASP A 352 -6.02 1.98 9.99
CA ASP A 352 -6.20 3.34 10.47
C ASP A 352 -6.56 3.32 11.97
N ARG A 353 -6.72 4.50 12.56
CA ARG A 353 -7.02 4.64 13.99
C ARG A 353 -8.41 4.13 14.41
N PHE A 354 -9.26 3.77 13.46
CA PHE A 354 -10.60 3.21 13.71
C PHE A 354 -10.60 1.68 13.63
N GLY A 355 -9.44 1.06 13.36
CA GLY A 355 -9.32 -0.38 13.20
C GLY A 355 -9.69 -0.88 11.81
N ASP A 356 -9.86 0.01 10.82
CA ASP A 356 -10.09 -0.38 9.43
C ASP A 356 -8.77 -0.68 8.73
N PHE A 357 -8.66 -1.82 8.05
CA PHE A 357 -7.41 -2.21 7.38
C PHE A 357 -7.08 -1.27 6.23
N VAL A 358 -5.82 -0.85 6.18
CA VAL A 358 -5.28 -0.03 5.08
C VAL A 358 -4.60 -0.93 4.05
N LEU A 359 -5.34 -1.95 3.62
CA LEU A 359 -4.91 -3.05 2.75
C LEU A 359 -4.69 -2.64 1.29
N SER A 360 -4.80 -1.35 0.99
CA SER A 360 -4.34 -0.74 -0.26
C SER A 360 -2.83 -0.47 -0.28
N SER A 361 -2.16 -0.35 0.88
CA SER A 361 -0.75 0.07 0.93
C SER A 361 0.04 -0.37 2.18
N GLN A 362 -0.61 -0.48 3.34
CA GLN A 362 0.07 -0.56 4.65
C GLN A 362 0.15 -2.00 5.17
N VAL A 363 0.84 -2.86 4.43
CA VAL A 363 1.30 -4.15 4.95
C VAL A 363 2.81 -4.10 5.12
N TYR A 364 3.29 -4.57 6.27
CA TYR A 364 4.70 -4.74 6.58
C TYR A 364 5.02 -6.22 6.60
N THR A 365 6.04 -6.66 5.87
CA THR A 365 6.35 -8.09 5.71
C THR A 365 7.81 -8.27 5.32
N ASN A 366 8.28 -9.51 5.16
CA ASN A 366 9.62 -9.82 4.67
C ASN A 366 9.55 -10.58 3.33
N ALA A 367 10.70 -10.80 2.71
CA ALA A 367 10.78 -11.49 1.42
C ALA A 367 10.26 -12.94 1.47
N ARG A 368 10.50 -13.66 2.58
CA ARG A 368 10.07 -15.06 2.75
C ARG A 368 8.56 -15.21 2.87
N ASP A 369 7.90 -14.32 3.61
CA ASP A 369 6.45 -14.29 3.77
C ASP A 369 5.77 -13.98 2.43
N LEU A 370 6.28 -13.01 1.67
CA LEU A 370 5.77 -12.75 0.31
C LEU A 370 5.99 -13.94 -0.62
N ALA A 371 7.09 -14.68 -0.47
CA ALA A 371 7.31 -15.88 -1.25
C ALA A 371 6.37 -17.03 -0.91
N ARG A 372 5.97 -17.19 0.37
CA ARG A 372 4.89 -18.10 0.78
C ARG A 372 3.57 -17.72 0.13
N PHE A 373 3.25 -16.42 0.12
CA PHE A 373 2.08 -15.91 -0.59
C PHE A 373 2.13 -16.23 -2.09
N GLY A 374 3.28 -16.02 -2.76
CA GLY A 374 3.46 -16.43 -4.16
C GLY A 374 3.34 -17.94 -4.39
N LEU A 375 3.86 -18.75 -3.46
CA LEU A 375 3.76 -20.21 -3.51
C LEU A 375 2.32 -20.71 -3.40
N LEU A 376 1.44 -20.03 -2.67
CA LEU A 376 0.01 -20.35 -2.64
C LEU A 376 -0.59 -20.31 -4.06
N PHE A 377 -0.29 -19.25 -4.82
CA PHE A 377 -0.76 -19.10 -6.20
C PHE A 377 -0.09 -20.06 -7.18
N LEU A 378 1.18 -20.42 -6.96
CA LEU A 378 1.87 -21.45 -7.75
C LEU A 378 1.29 -22.85 -7.50
N GLN A 379 0.69 -23.07 -6.33
CA GLN A 379 0.03 -24.32 -5.94
C GLN A 379 -1.49 -24.27 -6.17
N ASN A 380 -1.97 -23.39 -7.05
CA ASN A 380 -3.39 -23.26 -7.38
C ASN A 380 -4.29 -23.11 -6.15
N GLY A 381 -3.82 -22.37 -5.13
CA GLY A 381 -4.59 -22.09 -3.93
C GLY A 381 -4.59 -23.20 -2.88
N VAL A 382 -3.86 -24.30 -3.12
CA VAL A 382 -3.72 -25.39 -2.16
C VAL A 382 -2.52 -25.15 -1.24
N TRP A 383 -2.74 -25.26 0.07
CA TRP A 383 -1.67 -25.22 1.08
C TRP A 383 -1.85 -26.37 2.08
N ASN A 384 -0.83 -27.18 2.28
CA ASN A 384 -0.87 -28.34 3.19
C ASN A 384 -2.09 -29.26 2.98
N GLY A 385 -2.52 -29.40 1.72
CA GLY A 385 -3.67 -30.23 1.30
C GLY A 385 -5.04 -29.57 1.49
N GLU A 386 -5.11 -28.34 2.00
CA GLU A 386 -6.32 -27.54 2.12
C GLU A 386 -6.42 -26.54 0.96
N GLN A 387 -7.59 -26.47 0.31
CA GLN A 387 -7.89 -25.43 -0.68
C GLN A 387 -8.23 -24.13 0.06
N LEU A 388 -7.31 -23.15 0.03
CA LEU A 388 -7.51 -21.85 0.69
C LEU A 388 -8.21 -20.82 -0.20
N ILE A 389 -7.94 -20.84 -1.50
CA ILE A 389 -8.63 -20.03 -2.53
C ILE A 389 -8.90 -20.89 -3.75
N SER A 390 -10.04 -20.75 -4.41
CA SER A 390 -10.42 -21.58 -5.56
C SER A 390 -9.58 -21.28 -6.81
N GLU A 391 -9.51 -22.26 -7.73
CA GLU A 391 -8.93 -22.03 -9.07
C GLU A 391 -9.70 -20.95 -9.83
N GLU A 392 -11.02 -20.88 -9.66
CA GLU A 392 -11.88 -19.84 -10.26
C GLU A 392 -11.48 -18.43 -9.78
N TRP A 393 -11.21 -18.27 -8.48
CA TRP A 393 -10.72 -16.98 -7.96
C TRP A 393 -9.34 -16.62 -8.52
N ILE A 394 -8.43 -17.61 -8.62
CA ILE A 394 -7.09 -17.42 -9.18
C ILE A 394 -7.18 -16.98 -10.65
N ASP A 395 -8.06 -17.60 -11.43
CA ASP A 395 -8.29 -17.24 -12.84
C ASP A 395 -8.88 -15.83 -12.97
N PHE A 396 -9.82 -15.47 -12.08
CA PHE A 396 -10.36 -14.11 -12.03
C PHE A 396 -9.25 -13.08 -11.80
N VAL A 397 -8.41 -13.22 -10.76
CA VAL A 397 -7.37 -12.22 -10.45
C VAL A 397 -6.20 -12.20 -11.44
N ARG A 398 -6.06 -13.23 -12.28
CA ARG A 398 -5.10 -13.28 -13.40
C ARG A 398 -5.66 -12.70 -14.70
N THR A 399 -6.97 -12.54 -14.80
CA THR A 399 -7.62 -11.99 -15.97
C THR A 399 -7.43 -10.46 -15.99
N PRO A 400 -6.92 -9.87 -17.08
CA PRO A 400 -6.79 -8.41 -17.18
C PRO A 400 -8.12 -7.69 -16.95
N ALA A 401 -8.07 -6.56 -16.23
CA ALA A 401 -9.21 -5.68 -16.06
C ALA A 401 -9.64 -5.03 -17.41
N PRO A 402 -10.90 -4.56 -17.52
CA PRO A 402 -11.46 -3.96 -18.74
C PRO A 402 -10.74 -2.73 -19.30
#